data_AF-A0A495SJR3-F1
#
_entry.id   AF-A0A495SJR3-F1
#
_cell.length_a   1.000
_cell.length_b   1.000
_cell.length_c   1.000
_cell.angle_alpha   90.00
_cell.angle_beta   90.00
_cell.angle_gamma   90.00
#
_symmetry.space_group_name_H-M   'P 1'
#
loop_
_entity.id
_entity.type
_entity.pdbx_description
1 polymer ?
#
loop_
_entity_poly.entity_id
_entity_poly.type
_entity_poly.pdbx_seq_one_letter_code
_entity_poly.pdbx_strand_id
1 'polypeptide(L)'
;MDSDSSLALFTKYFSITNRLIEIELKNHKVLKGKFIGYFRGNNGDIAKWNFTDANTLFGSDQFGFLIGQLINHKDIVKVVFFEDNSTMYFNRNQ
;
A
#
# COMPACT_ATOMS: atom_id res chain seq x y z
N MET A 1 14.79 21.34 1.26
CA MET A 1 14.75 19.86 1.25
C MET A 1 13.29 19.50 1.37
N ASP A 2 12.66 19.13 0.27
CA ASP A 2 11.29 18.63 0.33
C ASP A 2 11.30 17.37 1.18
N SER A 3 10.49 17.33 2.24
CA SER A 3 10.32 16.13 3.04
C SER A 3 9.90 15.01 2.10
N ASP A 4 10.68 13.93 2.05
CA ASP A 4 10.35 12.72 1.29
C ASP A 4 8.99 12.23 1.81
N SER A 5 7.93 12.63 1.11
CA SER A 5 6.55 12.41 1.51
C SER A 5 6.24 10.91 1.52
N SER A 6 6.98 10.14 0.70
CA SER A 6 6.96 8.69 0.69
C SER A 6 7.58 8.10 1.96
N LEU A 7 8.70 8.65 2.45
CA LEU A 7 9.29 8.23 3.72
C LEU A 7 8.42 8.58 4.92
N ALA A 8 7.81 9.77 4.94
CA ALA A 8 6.90 10.18 6.01
C ALA A 8 5.65 9.28 6.05
N LEU A 9 5.08 8.97 4.90
CA LEU A 9 3.97 8.05 4.72
C LEU A 9 4.36 6.63 5.14
N PHE A 10 5.54 6.16 4.71
CA PHE A 10 6.08 4.88 5.15
C PHE A 10 6.24 4.81 6.67
N THR A 11 6.88 5.81 7.26
CA THR A 11 7.19 5.83 8.70
C THR A 11 5.92 5.87 9.53
N LYS A 12 4.95 6.70 9.13
CA LYS A 12 3.71 6.89 9.88
C LYS A 12 2.78 5.69 9.79
N TYR A 13 2.69 5.06 8.61
CA TYR A 13 1.62 4.09 8.34
C TYR A 13 2.09 2.68 8.02
N PHE A 14 3.39 2.49 7.74
CA PHE A 14 3.91 1.25 7.18
C PHE A 14 5.26 0.80 7.78
N SER A 15 5.74 1.49 8.82
CA SER A 15 6.98 1.14 9.55
C SER A 15 6.88 -0.19 10.31
N ILE A 16 5.66 -0.68 10.53
CA ILE A 16 5.36 -1.98 11.12
C ILE A 16 4.80 -2.88 10.01
N THR A 17 5.34 -4.10 9.86
CA THR A 17 4.95 -5.02 8.79
C THR A 17 3.55 -5.59 8.99
N ASN A 18 2.85 -5.88 7.87
CA ASN A 18 1.60 -6.64 7.79
C ASN A 18 0.33 -5.96 8.34
N ARG A 19 0.20 -4.64 8.19
CA ARG A 19 -1.00 -3.91 8.62
C ARG A 19 -2.22 -4.26 7.78
N LEU A 20 -3.34 -4.55 8.45
CA LEU A 20 -4.64 -4.66 7.78
C LEU A 20 -5.11 -3.27 7.36
N ILE A 21 -5.39 -3.11 6.08
CA ILE A 21 -5.87 -1.86 5.46
C ILE A 21 -7.00 -2.14 4.48
N GLU A 22 -7.75 -1.09 4.17
CA GLU A 22 -8.68 -1.05 3.05
C GLU A 22 -8.21 -0.01 2.04
N ILE A 23 -8.20 -0.36 0.76
CA ILE A 23 -7.76 0.49 -0.35
C ILE A 23 -8.93 0.70 -1.29
N GLU A 24 -9.29 1.96 -1.53
CA GLU A 24 -10.18 2.35 -2.63
C GLU A 24 -9.33 2.78 -3.82
N LEU A 25 -9.64 2.23 -4.99
CA LEU A 25 -8.99 2.55 -6.26
C LEU A 25 -9.84 3.54 -7.08
N LYS A 26 -9.21 4.23 -8.03
CA LYS A 26 -9.86 5.19 -8.95
C LYS A 26 -11.05 4.58 -9.72
N ASN A 27 -11.03 3.28 -9.97
CA ASN A 27 -12.12 2.54 -10.61
C ASN A 27 -13.23 2.11 -9.63
N HIS A 28 -13.26 2.68 -8.42
CA HIS A 28 -14.19 2.37 -7.32
C HIS A 28 -14.07 0.95 -6.75
N LYS A 29 -13.07 0.16 -7.17
CA LYS A 29 -12.80 -1.13 -6.54
C LYS A 29 -12.27 -0.90 -5.13
N VAL A 30 -12.84 -1.62 -4.17
CA VAL A 30 -12.38 -1.66 -2.78
C VAL A 30 -11.67 -2.98 -2.50
N LEU A 31 -10.47 -2.91 -1.96
CA LEU A 31 -9.63 -4.05 -1.60
C LEU A 31 -9.38 -4.04 -0.10
N LYS A 32 -9.58 -5.18 0.59
CA LYS A 32 -9.32 -5.30 2.03
C LYS A 32 -8.31 -6.40 2.30
N GLY A 33 -7.22 -6.06 2.99
CA GLY A 33 -6.08 -6.97 3.09
C GLY A 33 -4.88 -6.35 3.78
N LYS A 34 -3.74 -7.00 3.65
CA LYS A 34 -2.50 -6.60 4.31
C LYS A 34 -1.60 -5.83 3.36
N PHE A 35 -1.11 -4.69 3.82
CA PHE A 35 0.03 -4.03 3.19
C PHE A 35 1.32 -4.78 3.55
N ILE A 36 2.05 -5.19 2.52
CA ILE A 36 3.33 -5.89 2.67
C ILE A 36 4.49 -4.90 2.59
N GLY A 37 4.46 -4.01 1.61
CA GLY A 37 5.57 -3.14 1.29
C GLY A 37 5.32 -2.33 0.02
N TYR A 38 6.35 -1.65 -0.47
CA TYR A 38 6.24 -0.77 -1.62
C TYR A 38 7.50 -0.80 -2.47
N PHE A 39 7.35 -0.34 -3.71
CA PHE A 39 8.43 -0.14 -4.66
C PHE A 39 8.52 1.34 -5.00
N ARG A 40 9.75 1.86 -5.04
CA ARG A 40 10.02 3.24 -5.48
C ARG A 40 10.15 3.31 -7.00
N GLY A 41 9.74 4.43 -7.57
CA GLY A 41 9.99 4.81 -8.95
C GLY A 41 11.35 5.50 -9.12
N ASN A 42 11.68 5.87 -10.36
CA ASN A 42 12.96 6.52 -10.70
C ASN A 42 13.16 7.89 -10.02
N ASN A 43 12.09 8.54 -9.62
CA ASN A 43 12.10 9.81 -8.89
C ASN A 43 12.22 9.63 -7.36
N GLY A 44 12.31 8.39 -6.86
CA GLY A 44 12.39 8.09 -5.43
C GLY A 44 11.04 7.96 -4.72
N ASP A 45 9.95 8.41 -5.36
CA ASP A 45 8.60 8.31 -4.82
C ASP A 45 8.03 6.89 -4.90
N ILE A 46 7.01 6.60 -4.09
CA ILE A 46 6.29 5.31 -4.17
C ILE A 46 5.58 5.19 -5.51
N ALA A 47 5.94 4.16 -6.28
CA ALA A 47 5.32 3.85 -7.56
C ALA A 47 4.27 2.74 -7.45
N LYS A 48 4.55 1.72 -6.62
CA LYS A 48 3.69 0.53 -6.48
C LYS A 48 3.63 0.04 -5.04
N TRP A 49 2.49 -0.52 -4.68
CA TRP A 49 2.21 -1.11 -3.38
C TRP A 49 2.11 -2.62 -3.54
N ASN A 50 2.76 -3.37 -2.66
CA ASN A 50 2.57 -4.81 -2.53
C ASN A 50 1.49 -5.06 -1.47
N PHE A 51 0.44 -5.75 -1.87
CA PHE A 51 -0.76 -5.95 -1.08
C PHE A 51 -1.24 -7.38 -1.22
N THR A 52 -1.77 -7.97 -0.15
CA THR A 52 -2.32 -9.34 -0.19
C THR A 52 -3.63 -9.42 0.57
N ASP A 53 -4.47 -10.41 0.28
CA ASP A 53 -5.71 -10.62 1.03
C ASP A 53 -5.42 -10.92 2.52
N ALA A 54 -6.34 -10.53 3.40
CA ALA A 54 -6.15 -10.58 4.86
C ALA A 54 -5.75 -11.97 5.39
N ASN A 55 -6.32 -13.02 4.80
CA ASN A 55 -6.10 -14.41 5.22
C ASN A 55 -4.86 -15.06 4.59
N THR A 56 -4.14 -14.32 3.75
CA THR A 56 -2.96 -14.85 3.08
C THR A 56 -1.80 -14.95 4.07
N LEU A 57 -1.15 -16.12 4.12
CA LEU A 57 0.09 -16.30 4.85
C LEU A 57 1.20 -15.53 4.13
N PHE A 58 1.91 -14.68 4.88
CA PHE A 58 3.03 -13.93 4.36
C PHE A 58 4.18 -14.88 3.99
N GLY A 59 4.74 -14.75 2.79
CA GLY A 59 5.85 -15.59 2.36
C GLY A 59 5.97 -15.71 0.84
N SER A 60 6.64 -16.76 0.42
CA SER A 60 6.67 -17.17 -0.98
C SER A 60 5.66 -18.30 -1.20
N ASP A 61 5.05 -18.36 -2.37
CA ASP A 61 4.26 -19.52 -2.75
C ASP A 61 5.16 -20.77 -2.89
N GLN A 62 4.55 -21.91 -3.20
CA GLN A 62 5.26 -23.19 -3.40
C GLN A 62 6.32 -23.16 -4.52
N PHE A 63 6.34 -22.12 -5.36
CA PHE A 63 7.29 -21.93 -6.46
C PHE A 63 8.33 -20.85 -6.15
N GLY A 64 8.29 -20.25 -4.95
CA GLY A 64 9.24 -19.21 -4.56
C GLY A 64 8.85 -17.79 -5.00
N PHE A 65 7.64 -17.58 -5.52
CA PHE A 65 7.18 -16.22 -5.86
C PHE A 65 6.62 -15.51 -4.64
N LEU A 66 6.94 -14.22 -4.52
CA LEU A 66 6.42 -13.37 -3.46
C LEU A 66 4.89 -13.33 -3.53
N ILE A 67 4.22 -13.70 -2.45
CA ILE A 67 2.76 -13.69 -2.41
C ILE A 67 2.25 -12.25 -2.28
N GLY A 68 1.33 -11.85 -3.16
CA GLY A 68 0.69 -10.54 -3.18
C GLY A 68 0.41 -10.04 -4.59
N GLN A 69 -0.46 -9.04 -4.70
CA GLN A 69 -0.71 -8.28 -5.92
C GLN A 69 -0.01 -6.91 -5.83
N LEU A 70 0.43 -6.43 -6.99
CA LEU A 70 0.97 -5.08 -7.13
C LEU A 70 -0.13 -4.11 -7.53
N ILE A 71 -0.27 -3.02 -6.77
CA ILE A 71 -1.20 -1.93 -7.04
C ILE A 71 -0.37 -0.70 -7.41
N ASN A 72 -0.67 -0.03 -8.52
CA ASN A 72 0.02 1.22 -8.82
C ASN A 72 -0.42 2.31 -7.85
N HIS A 73 0.53 3.07 -7.32
CA HIS A 73 0.26 4.14 -6.37
C HIS A 73 -0.73 5.18 -6.92
N LYS A 74 -0.56 5.56 -8.19
CA LYS A 74 -1.42 6.53 -8.89
C LYS A 74 -2.88 6.10 -9.02
N ASP A 75 -3.18 4.81 -8.83
CA ASP A 75 -4.53 4.26 -8.95
C ASP A 75 -5.26 4.27 -7.59
N ILE A 76 -4.56 4.54 -6.49
CA ILE A 76 -5.13 4.59 -5.14
C ILE A 76 -5.73 5.97 -4.89
N VAL A 77 -6.96 6.02 -4.36
CA VAL A 77 -7.62 7.29 -3.99
C VAL A 77 -7.79 7.44 -2.49
N LYS A 78 -7.89 6.33 -1.76
CA LYS A 78 -8.11 6.33 -0.31
C LYS A 78 -7.54 5.07 0.31
N VAL A 79 -6.98 5.20 1.51
CA VAL A 79 -6.57 4.09 2.35
C VAL A 79 -7.13 4.28 3.76
N VAL A 80 -7.77 3.25 4.30
CA VAL A 80 -8.22 3.21 5.71
C VAL A 80 -7.32 2.25 6.47
N PHE A 81 -6.81 2.70 7.60
CA PHE A 81 -5.97 1.94 8.51
C PHE A 81 -6.82 1.42 9.67
N PHE A 82 -6.98 0.10 9.79
CA PHE A 82 -7.86 -0.48 10.80
C PHE A 82 -7.30 -0.43 12.22
N GLU A 83 -5.99 -0.24 12.38
CA GLU A 83 -5.35 -0.20 13.70
C GLU A 83 -5.71 1.05 14.50
N ASP A 84 -5.82 2.20 13.82
CA ASP A 84 -6.08 3.50 14.45
C ASP A 84 -7.31 4.21 13.86
N ASN A 85 -8.06 3.53 12.98
CA ASN A 85 -9.18 4.08 12.21
C ASN A 85 -8.85 5.35 11.43
N SER A 86 -7.56 5.62 11.17
CA SER A 86 -7.16 6.78 10.38
C SER A 86 -7.43 6.54 8.89
N THR A 87 -7.61 7.64 8.16
CA THR A 87 -7.82 7.60 6.72
C THR A 87 -6.83 8.52 6.02
N MET A 88 -6.29 8.04 4.92
CA MET A 88 -5.47 8.81 4.00
C MET A 88 -6.17 8.95 2.67
N TYR A 89 -6.13 10.15 2.10
CA TYR A 89 -6.66 10.45 0.79
C TYR A 89 -5.51 10.79 -0.16
N PHE A 90 -5.60 10.29 -1.38
CA PHE A 90 -4.68 10.57 -2.46
C PHE A 90 -5.40 11.37 -3.54
N ASN A 91 -4.73 12.40 -4.08
CA ASN A 91 -5.33 13.30 -5.05
C ASN A 91 -5.79 12.55 -6.31
N ARG A 92 -7.05 12.77 -6.70
CA ARG A 92 -7.67 12.12 -7.87
C ARG A 92 -7.14 12.62 -9.22
N ASN A 93 -6.34 13.69 -9.24
CA ASN A 93 -6.04 14.51 -10.43
C ASN A 93 -4.58 14.39 -10.95
N GLN A 94 -3.95 13.22 -10.82
CA GLN A 94 -2.72 12.88 -11.58
C GLN A 94 -2.99 11.75 -12.54
#